data_AF-A0A9D6L3E8-F1
#
_entry.id   AF-A0A9D6L3E8-F1
#
_cell.length_a   1.000
_cell.length_b   1.000
_cell.length_c   1.000
_cell.angle_alpha   90.00
_cell.angle_beta   90.00
_cell.angle_gamma   90.00
#
_symmetry.space_group_name_H-M   'P 1'
#
loop_
_entity.id
_entity.type
_entity.pdbx_description
1 polymer ?
#
loop_
_entity_poly.entity_id
_entity_poly.type
_entity_poly.pdbx_seq_one_letter_code
_entity_poly.pdbx_strand_id
1 'polypeptide(L)'
;MVDLRVISFFRRKIALDEVRIEKPALHLRIDKEGKSNAPVPKTERPAGKPWREQIFDLSIRELRLKQGMLLINDVSVPLAAEGGEFTFALDFHATQAGKESYEGTASWKKMKLAARRYLPFASDWRLKFTLGRESLEVNEFAWKLPHSELKAGARLASFAKPEWSFHYQGTLSLDDLRSLLRKPHSPHCRACWRPWTMKIFR
;
A
#
# COMPACT_ATOMS: atom_id res chain seq x y z
N MET A 1 16.07 -1.37 -16.51
CA MET A 1 16.74 -2.67 -16.32
C MET A 1 16.55 -3.07 -14.87
N VAL A 2 16.13 -4.31 -14.58
CA VAL A 2 15.99 -4.80 -13.21
C VAL A 2 17.23 -5.62 -12.88
N ASP A 3 18.01 -5.18 -11.90
CA ASP A 3 19.14 -5.93 -11.35
C ASP A 3 18.67 -6.62 -10.06
N LEU A 4 18.85 -7.93 -9.98
CA LEU A 4 18.28 -8.79 -8.96
C LEU A 4 19.37 -9.71 -8.40
N ARG A 5 19.77 -9.50 -7.14
CA ARG A 5 20.68 -10.41 -6.44
C ARG A 5 19.90 -11.28 -5.45
N VAL A 6 19.74 -12.55 -5.82
CA VAL A 6 19.02 -13.57 -5.04
C VAL A 6 19.99 -14.29 -4.10
N ILE A 7 19.71 -14.30 -2.80
CA ILE A 7 20.56 -14.95 -1.80
C ILE A 7 20.06 -16.38 -1.52
N SER A 8 18.75 -16.57 -1.51
CA SER A 8 18.14 -17.88 -1.23
C SER A 8 16.74 -17.98 -1.84
N PHE A 9 16.47 -19.15 -2.42
CA PHE A 9 15.16 -19.55 -2.93
C PHE A 9 14.86 -20.94 -2.40
N PHE A 10 13.95 -21.04 -1.44
CA PHE A 10 13.45 -22.32 -0.94
C PHE A 10 11.93 -22.24 -0.93
N ARG A 11 11.25 -23.24 -1.53
CA ARG A 11 9.80 -23.24 -1.86
C ARG A 11 9.01 -22.10 -1.20
N ARG A 12 8.65 -21.09 -2.01
CA ARG A 12 7.81 -19.93 -1.68
C ARG A 12 8.41 -18.87 -0.74
N LYS A 13 9.64 -19.05 -0.25
CA LYS A 13 10.44 -18.04 0.45
C LYS A 13 11.57 -17.53 -0.43
N ILE A 14 11.61 -16.22 -0.63
CA ILE A 14 12.57 -15.52 -1.49
C ILE A 14 13.26 -14.44 -0.66
N ALA A 15 14.58 -14.51 -0.55
CA ALA A 15 15.38 -13.48 0.08
C ALA A 15 16.33 -12.84 -0.94
N LEU A 16 16.21 -11.52 -1.09
CA LEU A 16 16.99 -10.71 -2.03
C LEU A 16 17.84 -9.68 -1.27
N ASP A 17 19.09 -9.51 -1.69
CA ASP A 17 19.97 -8.49 -1.11
C ASP A 17 19.60 -7.11 -1.62
N GLU A 18 19.51 -6.98 -2.93
CA GLU A 18 19.25 -5.70 -3.59
C GLU A 18 18.30 -5.90 -4.75
N VAL A 19 17.29 -5.02 -4.82
CA VAL A 19 16.38 -4.91 -5.94
C VAL A 19 16.35 -3.47 -6.42
N ARG A 20 16.63 -3.29 -7.71
CA ARG A 20 16.55 -1.99 -8.38
C ARG A 20 15.43 -2.03 -9.41
N ILE A 21 14.41 -1.20 -9.20
CA ILE A 21 13.30 -1.04 -10.14
C ILE A 21 13.44 0.32 -10.80
N GLU A 22 13.58 0.31 -12.12
CA GLU A 22 13.71 1.51 -12.92
C GLU A 22 12.41 1.82 -13.65
N LYS A 23 11.98 3.08 -13.58
CA LYS A 23 10.78 3.61 -14.23
C LYS A 23 9.50 2.84 -13.90
N PRO A 24 9.23 2.46 -12.62
CA PRO A 24 7.94 1.89 -12.27
C PRO A 24 6.82 2.91 -12.50
N ALA A 25 5.77 2.53 -13.22
CA ALA A 25 4.60 3.38 -13.44
C ALA A 25 3.39 2.76 -12.73
N LEU A 26 2.81 3.50 -11.78
CA LEU A 26 1.54 3.12 -11.16
C LEU A 26 0.46 4.11 -11.61
N HIS A 27 -0.56 3.59 -12.27
CA HIS A 27 -1.68 4.38 -12.75
C HIS A 27 -2.85 4.15 -11.80
N LEU A 28 -3.15 5.12 -10.94
CA LEU A 28 -4.30 5.08 -10.05
C LEU A 28 -5.35 6.06 -10.59
N ARG A 29 -6.39 5.51 -11.22
CA ARG A 29 -7.56 6.30 -11.61
C ARG A 29 -8.61 6.14 -10.52
N ILE A 30 -9.17 7.23 -10.05
CA ILE A 30 -10.33 7.25 -9.14
C ILE A 30 -11.34 8.18 -9.81
N ASP A 31 -12.40 7.62 -10.36
CA ASP A 31 -13.47 8.43 -10.97
C ASP A 31 -14.38 9.07 -9.92
N LYS A 32 -15.27 9.97 -10.37
CA LYS A 32 -16.17 10.73 -9.49
C LYS A 32 -17.18 9.81 -8.79
N GLU A 33 -17.35 8.60 -9.32
CA GLU A 33 -18.16 7.51 -8.82
C GLU A 33 -17.39 6.56 -7.87
N GLY A 34 -16.12 6.84 -7.57
CA GLY A 34 -15.29 6.07 -6.64
C GLY A 34 -14.75 4.74 -7.21
N LYS A 35 -14.89 4.48 -8.52
CA LYS A 35 -14.30 3.30 -9.16
C LYS A 35 -12.83 3.53 -9.42
N SER A 36 -12.05 2.47 -9.21
CA SER A 36 -10.63 2.43 -9.47
C SER A 36 -10.25 1.30 -10.42
N ASN A 37 -9.11 1.42 -11.11
CA ASN A 37 -8.56 0.39 -12.01
C ASN A 37 -7.84 -0.76 -11.26
N ALA A 38 -8.12 -0.93 -9.96
CA ALA A 38 -7.49 -1.95 -9.14
C ALA A 38 -7.69 -3.34 -9.80
N PRO A 39 -6.63 -4.16 -9.89
CA PRO A 39 -6.69 -5.45 -10.57
C PRO A 39 -7.70 -6.39 -9.88
N VAL A 40 -8.60 -6.97 -10.67
CA VAL A 40 -9.55 -8.00 -10.21
C VAL A 40 -8.88 -9.36 -10.33
N PRO A 41 -8.74 -10.13 -9.24
CA PRO A 41 -8.16 -11.47 -9.31
C PRO A 41 -9.08 -12.39 -10.13
N LYS A 42 -8.52 -13.03 -11.16
CA LYS A 42 -9.17 -14.16 -11.82
C LYS A 42 -8.73 -15.42 -11.10
N THR A 43 -9.64 -16.18 -10.52
CA THR A 43 -9.34 -17.54 -10.09
C THR A 43 -10.54 -18.45 -10.34
N GLU A 44 -10.27 -19.54 -11.04
CA GLU A 44 -11.11 -20.74 -11.12
C GLU A 44 -10.24 -21.91 -10.63
N ARG A 45 -10.68 -22.65 -9.60
CA ARG A 45 -10.32 -24.06 -9.31
C ARG A 45 -11.00 -24.57 -8.02
N PRO A 46 -11.02 -25.89 -7.76
CA PRO A 46 -12.15 -26.56 -7.11
C PRO A 46 -12.10 -26.57 -5.58
N ALA A 47 -13.28 -26.57 -4.99
CA ALA A 47 -13.54 -26.62 -3.56
C ALA A 47 -13.23 -27.97 -2.92
N GLY A 48 -12.76 -27.95 -1.66
CA GLY A 48 -12.73 -29.14 -0.82
C GLY A 48 -11.77 -29.02 0.37
N LYS A 49 -12.35 -28.82 1.57
CA LYS A 49 -11.72 -28.72 2.90
C LYS A 49 -11.06 -27.37 3.22
N PRO A 50 -11.08 -26.91 4.49
CA PRO A 50 -10.34 -25.73 4.90
C PRO A 50 -8.86 -26.03 4.92
N TRP A 51 -8.08 -25.09 4.43
CA TRP A 51 -6.64 -25.17 4.50
C TRP A 51 -6.06 -23.76 4.38
N ARG A 52 -4.90 -23.57 4.99
CA ARG A 52 -4.10 -22.37 4.87
C ARG A 52 -2.79 -22.74 4.19
N GLU A 53 -2.40 -21.96 3.20
CA GLU A 53 -1.15 -22.17 2.48
C GLU A 53 -0.44 -20.86 2.24
N GLN A 54 0.81 -20.76 2.67
CA GLN A 54 1.66 -19.66 2.26
C GLN A 54 1.95 -19.81 0.77
N ILE A 55 1.54 -18.82 -0.05
CA ILE A 55 1.77 -18.78 -1.50
C ILE A 55 3.11 -18.13 -1.79
N PHE A 56 3.43 -17.07 -1.05
CA PHE A 56 4.59 -16.24 -1.32
C PHE A 56 5.09 -15.54 -0.06
N ASP A 57 6.42 -15.44 0.07
CA ASP A 57 7.12 -14.79 1.17
C ASP A 57 8.41 -14.20 0.61
N LEU A 58 8.48 -12.87 0.56
CA LEU A 58 9.56 -12.10 -0.03
C LEU A 58 10.13 -11.15 1.00
N SER A 59 11.45 -11.17 1.12
CA SER A 59 12.23 -10.21 1.89
C SER A 59 13.32 -9.61 1.01
N ILE A 60 13.41 -8.28 1.00
CA ILE A 60 14.41 -7.52 0.26
C ILE A 60 15.16 -6.65 1.27
N ARG A 61 16.48 -6.82 1.35
CA ARG A 61 17.31 -6.02 2.27
C ARG A 61 17.42 -4.57 1.81
N GLU A 62 17.65 -4.32 0.52
CA GLU A 62 17.70 -2.98 -0.07
C GLU A 62 16.80 -2.89 -1.31
N LEU A 63 15.78 -2.02 -1.27
CA LEU A 63 14.91 -1.75 -2.41
C LEU A 63 15.14 -0.32 -2.89
N ARG A 64 15.39 -0.15 -4.20
CA ARG A 64 15.57 1.15 -4.85
C ARG A 64 14.62 1.29 -6.03
N LEU A 65 13.71 2.25 -5.93
CA LEU A 65 12.82 2.68 -6.99
C LEU A 65 13.37 3.97 -7.60
N LYS A 66 13.78 3.93 -8.87
CA LYS A 66 14.32 5.08 -9.58
C LYS A 66 13.38 5.51 -10.70
N GLN A 67 13.20 6.83 -10.83
CA GLN A 67 12.45 7.44 -11.93
C GLN A 67 11.01 6.92 -12.07
N GLY A 68 10.39 6.53 -10.96
CA GLY A 68 9.00 6.08 -10.96
C GLY A 68 8.04 7.21 -11.25
N MET A 69 6.85 6.85 -11.69
CA MET A 69 5.75 7.77 -11.93
C MET A 69 4.48 7.23 -11.26
N LEU A 70 3.91 8.04 -10.38
CA LEU A 70 2.56 7.83 -9.87
C LEU A 70 1.63 8.78 -10.63
N LEU A 71 0.70 8.22 -11.38
CA LEU A 71 -0.33 8.97 -12.07
C LEU A 71 -1.62 8.85 -11.26
N ILE A 72 -1.99 9.93 -10.57
CA ILE A 72 -3.28 10.03 -9.87
C ILE A 72 -4.20 10.88 -10.73
N ASN A 73 -5.18 10.24 -11.37
CA ASN A 73 -6.00 10.88 -12.40
C ASN A 73 -5.11 11.52 -13.49
N ASP A 74 -4.99 12.84 -13.51
CA ASP A 74 -4.16 13.59 -14.48
C ASP A 74 -2.87 14.17 -13.87
N VAL A 75 -2.60 13.90 -12.58
CA VAL A 75 -1.41 14.41 -11.89
C VAL A 75 -0.31 13.36 -11.92
N SER A 76 0.78 13.65 -12.65
CA SER A 76 2.00 12.85 -12.63
C SER A 76 2.91 13.30 -11.49
N VAL A 77 3.12 12.42 -10.52
CA VAL A 77 4.05 12.59 -9.42
C VAL A 77 5.27 11.70 -9.67
N PRO A 78 6.43 12.27 -10.01
CA PRO A 78 7.65 11.48 -10.14
C PRO A 78 8.09 11.01 -8.75
N LEU A 79 8.27 9.70 -8.61
CA LEU A 79 8.65 9.04 -7.37
C LEU A 79 10.03 8.40 -7.51
N ALA A 80 10.95 8.78 -6.63
CA ALA A 80 12.11 7.99 -6.31
C ALA A 80 12.01 7.59 -4.85
N ALA A 81 12.31 6.34 -4.53
CA ALA A 81 12.30 5.85 -3.17
C ALA A 81 13.44 4.87 -3.00
N GLU A 82 14.11 4.91 -1.86
CA GLU A 82 15.08 3.90 -1.49
C GLU A 82 14.90 3.55 -0.03
N GLY A 83 15.07 2.30 0.34
CA GLY A 83 14.88 1.90 1.73
C GLY A 83 15.26 0.47 1.97
N GLY A 84 15.39 0.13 3.25
CA GLY A 84 15.75 -1.20 3.66
C GLY A 84 14.54 -2.07 4.00
N GLU A 85 14.76 -3.37 4.20
CA GLU A 85 13.79 -4.25 4.88
C GLU A 85 12.37 -4.20 4.28
N PHE A 86 12.28 -4.31 2.95
CA PHE A 86 10.98 -4.50 2.31
C PHE A 86 10.57 -5.95 2.49
N THR A 87 9.34 -6.18 2.95
CA THR A 87 8.76 -7.51 3.07
C THR A 87 7.40 -7.58 2.41
N PHE A 88 7.09 -8.73 1.82
CA PHE A 88 5.78 -9.02 1.26
C PHE A 88 5.48 -10.50 1.45
N ALA A 89 4.35 -10.83 2.07
CA ALA A 89 3.89 -12.20 2.22
C ALA A 89 2.42 -12.31 1.80
N LEU A 90 2.06 -13.45 1.22
CA LEU A 90 0.73 -13.76 0.75
C LEU A 90 0.38 -15.21 1.14
N ASP A 91 -0.68 -15.35 1.91
CA ASP A 91 -1.26 -16.62 2.32
C ASP A 91 -2.62 -16.83 1.63
N PHE A 92 -2.86 -18.05 1.18
CA PHE A 92 -4.18 -18.52 0.75
C PHE A 92 -4.93 -19.11 1.93
N HIS A 93 -6.22 -18.82 2.00
CA HIS A 93 -7.14 -19.35 2.99
C HIS A 93 -8.39 -19.85 2.28
N ALA A 94 -8.74 -21.11 2.48
CA ALA A 94 -10.04 -21.66 2.13
C ALA A 94 -10.78 -22.09 3.40
N THR A 95 -12.10 -21.86 3.42
CA THR A 95 -12.98 -22.23 4.53
C THR A 95 -13.81 -23.49 4.20
N GLN A 96 -14.44 -24.10 5.21
CA GLN A 96 -15.35 -25.25 5.00
C GLN A 96 -16.52 -24.89 4.08
N ALA A 97 -16.97 -23.65 4.15
CA ALA A 97 -18.07 -23.11 3.35
C ALA A 97 -17.65 -22.75 1.90
N GLY A 98 -16.45 -23.13 1.45
CA GLY A 98 -15.96 -22.84 0.10
C GLY A 98 -15.62 -21.36 -0.15
N LYS A 99 -15.56 -20.53 0.89
CA LYS A 99 -15.04 -19.16 0.76
C LYS A 99 -13.52 -19.21 0.72
N GLU A 100 -12.97 -18.58 -0.30
CA GLU A 100 -11.53 -18.44 -0.54
C GLU A 100 -11.12 -16.97 -0.37
N SER A 101 -9.97 -16.76 0.24
CA SER A 101 -9.38 -15.44 0.41
C SER A 101 -7.87 -15.52 0.43
N TYR A 102 -7.24 -14.45 -0.05
CA TYR A 102 -5.81 -14.23 0.08
C TYR A 102 -5.58 -13.22 1.20
N GLU A 103 -4.78 -13.57 2.19
CA GLU A 103 -4.33 -12.67 3.25
C GLU A 103 -2.92 -12.21 2.91
N GLY A 104 -2.75 -10.91 2.75
CA GLY A 104 -1.48 -10.31 2.35
C GLY A 104 -0.94 -9.37 3.41
N THR A 105 0.38 -9.38 3.58
CA THR A 105 1.11 -8.39 4.37
C THR A 105 2.21 -7.79 3.53
N ALA A 106 2.43 -6.48 3.66
CA ALA A 106 3.53 -5.79 3.01
C ALA A 106 4.08 -4.74 3.97
N SER A 107 5.40 -4.55 4.00
CA SER A 107 5.99 -3.45 4.74
C SER A 107 7.27 -2.96 4.08
N TRP A 108 7.58 -1.68 4.30
CA TRP A 108 8.83 -1.10 3.88
C TRP A 108 9.32 -0.15 4.97
N LYS A 109 10.53 -0.41 5.47
CA LYS A 109 11.14 0.39 6.53
C LYS A 109 12.35 1.15 6.03
N LYS A 110 12.82 2.11 6.83
CA LYS A 110 13.98 2.94 6.51
C LYS A 110 13.85 3.58 5.12
N MET A 111 12.62 3.81 4.65
CA MET A 111 12.37 4.31 3.31
C MET A 111 12.61 5.81 3.29
N LYS A 112 13.41 6.28 2.35
CA LYS A 112 13.57 7.68 1.99
C LYS A 112 12.79 7.91 0.71
N LEU A 113 11.70 8.66 0.81
CA LEU A 113 10.91 9.04 -0.36
C LEU A 113 11.40 10.39 -0.88
N ALA A 114 11.81 10.42 -2.14
CA ALA A 114 12.22 11.61 -2.87
C ALA A 114 11.29 11.80 -4.07
N ALA A 115 10.30 12.68 -3.93
CA ALA A 115 9.51 13.17 -5.06
C ALA A 115 10.13 14.48 -5.55
N ARG A 116 10.29 14.68 -6.88
CA ARG A 116 11.19 15.70 -7.50
C ARG A 116 11.23 17.10 -6.84
N ARG A 117 10.12 17.57 -6.27
CA ARG A 117 9.98 18.93 -5.70
C ARG A 117 10.11 18.98 -4.17
N TYR A 118 10.26 17.83 -3.53
CA TYR A 118 10.26 17.61 -2.10
C TYR A 118 11.62 17.12 -1.64
N LEU A 119 12.04 17.54 -0.44
CA LEU A 119 13.25 17.01 0.18
C LEU A 119 13.03 15.52 0.50
N PRO A 120 14.05 14.66 0.34
CA PRO A 120 13.94 13.28 0.77
C PRO A 120 13.54 13.22 2.23
N PHE A 121 12.45 12.52 2.54
CA PHE A 121 12.00 12.35 3.92
C PHE A 121 11.93 10.87 4.26
N ALA A 122 12.34 10.56 5.50
CA ALA A 122 12.26 9.20 6.03
C ALA A 122 10.79 8.86 6.30
N SER A 123 10.37 7.66 5.94
CA SER A 123 9.08 7.13 6.32
C SER A 123 9.10 5.61 6.30
N ASP A 124 8.20 5.01 7.05
CA ASP A 124 7.97 3.57 7.07
C ASP A 124 6.50 3.33 6.80
N TRP A 125 6.16 2.27 6.08
CA TRP A 125 4.77 1.87 5.94
C TRP A 125 4.59 0.37 6.10
N ARG A 126 3.38 0.00 6.49
CA ARG A 126 2.91 -1.38 6.56
C ARG A 126 1.47 -1.45 6.10
N LEU A 127 1.15 -2.57 5.47
CA LEU A 127 -0.13 -2.89 4.90
C LEU A 127 -0.49 -4.33 5.28
N LYS A 128 -1.73 -4.54 5.71
CA LYS A 128 -2.40 -5.84 5.81
C LYS A 128 -3.70 -5.75 5.05
N PHE A 129 -3.95 -6.75 4.21
CA PHE A 129 -5.15 -6.80 3.40
C PHE A 129 -5.68 -8.23 3.29
N THR A 130 -6.99 -8.33 3.08
CA THR A 130 -7.69 -9.56 2.72
C THR A 130 -8.34 -9.34 1.37
N LEU A 131 -8.01 -10.21 0.42
CA LEU A 131 -8.53 -10.21 -0.93
C LEU A 131 -9.38 -11.46 -1.13
N GLY A 132 -10.70 -11.29 -1.06
CA GLY A 132 -11.66 -12.32 -1.40
C GLY A 132 -11.97 -12.33 -2.90
N ARG A 133 -12.79 -13.28 -3.32
CA ARG A 133 -13.21 -13.40 -4.73
C ARG A 133 -13.86 -12.13 -5.30
N GLU A 134 -14.67 -11.45 -4.50
CA GLU A 134 -15.39 -10.24 -4.90
C GLU A 134 -15.14 -9.04 -3.99
N SER A 135 -14.28 -9.17 -2.99
CA SER A 135 -14.11 -8.17 -1.95
C SER A 135 -12.65 -7.87 -1.68
N LEU A 136 -12.35 -6.63 -1.33
CA LEU A 136 -11.05 -6.22 -0.83
C LEU A 136 -11.25 -5.55 0.53
N GLU A 137 -10.47 -5.95 1.51
CA GLU A 137 -10.37 -5.28 2.79
C GLU A 137 -8.92 -4.91 3.04
N VAL A 138 -8.65 -3.62 3.27
CA VAL A 138 -7.41 -3.15 3.87
C VAL A 138 -7.65 -3.12 5.37
N ASN A 139 -7.28 -4.20 6.04
CA ASN A 139 -7.47 -4.34 7.49
C ASN A 139 -6.59 -3.34 8.26
N GLU A 140 -5.39 -3.07 7.72
CA GLU A 140 -4.46 -2.13 8.33
C GLU A 140 -3.58 -1.50 7.26
N PHE A 141 -3.59 -0.18 7.18
CA PHE A 141 -2.52 0.60 6.57
C PHE A 141 -1.97 1.53 7.65
N ALA A 142 -0.66 1.52 7.86
CA ALA A 142 0.00 2.48 8.74
C ALA A 142 1.20 3.07 8.02
N TRP A 143 1.27 4.39 7.97
CA TRP A 143 2.37 5.16 7.40
C TRP A 143 2.91 6.10 8.46
N LYS A 144 4.18 5.91 8.78
CA LYS A 144 4.90 6.66 9.81
C LYS A 144 5.93 7.55 9.15
N LEU A 145 5.85 8.85 9.43
CA LEU A 145 6.86 9.85 9.14
C LEU A 145 7.63 10.16 10.44
N PRO A 146 8.66 11.02 10.43
CA PRO A 146 9.46 11.28 11.62
C PRO A 146 8.64 11.85 12.79
N HIS A 147 7.62 12.68 12.50
CA HIS A 147 6.78 13.32 13.50
C HIS A 147 5.27 13.14 13.26
N SER A 148 4.89 12.26 12.34
CA SER A 148 3.50 12.04 11.94
C SER A 148 3.21 10.55 11.79
N GLU A 149 1.97 10.16 12.06
CA GLU A 149 1.51 8.81 11.85
C GLU A 149 0.10 8.86 11.24
N LEU A 150 -0.09 8.14 10.14
CA LEU A 150 -1.39 7.90 9.52
C LEU A 150 -1.71 6.42 9.65
N LYS A 151 -2.89 6.11 10.17
CA LYS A 151 -3.49 4.78 10.12
C LYS A 151 -4.76 4.86 9.29
N ALA A 152 -4.93 3.94 8.36
CA ALA A 152 -6.12 3.86 7.54
C ALA A 152 -6.57 2.40 7.38
N GLY A 153 -7.82 2.24 7.00
CA GLY A 153 -8.36 1.00 6.49
C GLY A 153 -9.46 1.29 5.49
N ALA A 154 -9.75 0.29 4.68
CA ALA A 154 -10.68 0.38 3.58
C ALA A 154 -11.40 -0.94 3.41
N ARG A 155 -12.64 -0.90 2.95
CA ARG A 155 -13.41 -2.08 2.60
C ARG A 155 -14.19 -1.85 1.32
N LEU A 156 -14.09 -2.79 0.41
CA LEU A 156 -14.85 -2.90 -0.81
C LEU A 156 -15.57 -4.25 -0.77
N ALA A 157 -16.88 -4.23 -0.57
CA ALA A 157 -17.65 -5.46 -0.36
C ALA A 157 -17.92 -6.22 -1.67
N SER A 158 -17.98 -5.53 -2.81
CA SER A 158 -18.22 -6.12 -4.13
C SER A 158 -17.44 -5.36 -5.21
N PHE A 159 -16.68 -6.08 -6.04
CA PHE A 159 -16.04 -5.51 -7.24
C PHE A 159 -17.06 -5.16 -8.33
N ALA A 160 -18.20 -5.86 -8.36
CA ALA A 160 -19.27 -5.62 -9.34
C ALA A 160 -20.06 -4.33 -9.02
N LYS A 161 -20.26 -4.06 -7.73
CA LYS A 161 -20.88 -2.83 -7.22
C LYS A 161 -19.91 -2.15 -6.26
N PRO A 162 -18.95 -1.37 -6.79
CA PRO A 162 -17.87 -0.84 -5.99
C PRO A 162 -18.36 0.26 -5.04
N GLU A 163 -18.71 -0.15 -3.83
CA GLU A 163 -19.01 0.74 -2.70
C GLU A 163 -17.86 0.66 -1.70
N TRP A 164 -17.10 1.74 -1.62
CA TRP A 164 -15.97 1.81 -0.71
C TRP A 164 -16.37 2.40 0.63
N SER A 165 -15.93 1.74 1.70
CA SER A 165 -15.93 2.28 3.06
C SER A 165 -14.49 2.53 3.49
N PHE A 166 -14.20 3.74 3.98
CA PHE A 166 -12.86 4.12 4.43
C PHE A 166 -12.91 4.61 5.86
N HIS A 167 -11.88 4.32 6.63
CA HIS A 167 -11.65 4.93 7.94
C HIS A 167 -10.17 5.28 8.05
N TYR A 168 -9.89 6.45 8.60
CA TYR A 168 -8.53 6.89 8.82
C TYR A 168 -8.44 7.69 10.12
N GLN A 169 -7.28 7.62 10.73
CA GLN A 169 -6.91 8.40 11.90
C GLN A 169 -5.44 8.73 11.78
N GLY A 170 -5.03 9.91 12.22
CA GLY A 170 -3.63 10.25 12.17
C GLY A 170 -3.30 11.54 12.89
N THR A 171 -2.04 11.65 13.24
CA THR A 171 -1.42 12.87 13.73
C THR A 171 -0.49 13.37 12.64
N LEU A 172 -0.64 14.63 12.27
CA LEU A 172 0.21 15.29 11.28
C LEU A 172 0.95 16.43 11.98
N SER A 173 2.28 16.36 11.99
CA SER A 173 3.11 17.50 12.37
C SER A 173 3.14 18.50 11.23
N LEU A 174 3.13 19.79 11.56
CA LEU A 174 3.31 20.85 10.58
C LEU A 174 4.68 20.79 9.90
N ASP A 175 5.71 20.25 10.57
CA ASP A 175 7.05 20.13 9.99
C ASP A 175 7.10 19.05 8.91
N ASP A 176 6.41 17.93 9.13
CA ASP A 176 6.22 16.89 8.11
C ASP A 176 5.24 17.35 7.03
N LEU A 177 4.20 18.12 7.37
CA LEU A 177 3.27 18.69 6.38
C LEU A 177 3.96 19.73 5.49
N ARG A 178 4.87 20.54 6.05
CA ARG A 178 5.69 21.50 5.30
C ARG A 178 6.64 20.78 4.35
N SER A 179 7.26 19.69 4.78
CA SER A 179 8.10 18.87 3.90
C SER A 179 7.30 18.17 2.81
N LEU A 180 6.07 17.74 3.09
CA LEU A 180 5.15 17.07 2.15
C LEU A 180 4.40 18.01 1.20
N LEU A 181 4.00 19.22 1.62
CA LEU A 181 3.12 20.11 0.85
C LEU A 181 3.80 21.40 0.38
N ARG A 182 4.97 21.74 0.95
CA ARG A 182 5.77 22.92 0.59
C ARG A 182 4.92 24.20 0.41
N LYS A 183 3.95 24.45 1.31
CA LYS A 183 3.24 25.74 1.43
C LYS A 183 3.91 26.61 2.52
N PRO A 184 4.65 27.68 2.17
CA PRO A 184 5.43 28.48 3.12
C PRO A 184 4.61 29.37 4.05
N HIS A 185 3.29 29.49 3.86
CA HIS A 185 2.42 30.38 4.64
C HIS A 185 1.15 29.66 5.08
N SER A 186 1.23 28.93 6.18
CA SER A 186 0.05 28.48 6.94
C SER A 186 0.22 29.00 8.37
N PRO A 187 -0.76 29.70 8.95
CA PRO A 187 -0.62 30.30 10.27
C PRO A 187 -0.41 29.24 11.36
N HIS A 188 0.29 29.64 12.43
CA HIS A 188 0.59 28.82 13.59
C HIS A 188 -0.69 28.48 14.38
N CYS A 189 -1.40 27.42 13.99
CA CYS A 189 -2.47 26.85 14.81
C CYS A 189 -2.32 25.34 14.92
N ARG A 190 -2.30 24.83 16.15
CA ARG A 190 -2.44 23.39 16.44
C ARG A 190 -3.88 22.98 16.18
N ALA A 191 -4.17 22.38 15.03
CA ALA A 191 -5.46 21.75 14.77
C ALA A 191 -5.42 20.27 15.18
N CYS A 192 -6.06 19.94 16.30
CA CYS A 192 -6.37 18.57 16.66
C CYS A 192 -7.62 18.15 15.86
N TRP A 193 -7.44 17.40 14.76
CA TRP A 193 -8.57 16.90 13.98
C TRP A 193 -9.25 15.75 14.74
N ARG A 194 -10.53 15.95 15.09
CA ARG A 194 -11.40 14.91 15.66
C ARG A 194 -11.75 13.86 14.59
N PRO A 195 -12.12 12.63 14.98
CA PRO A 195 -12.56 11.60 14.03
C PRO A 195 -13.83 12.06 13.30
N TRP A 196 -13.78 12.11 11.97
CA TRP A 196 -14.95 12.31 11.12
C TRP A 196 -15.30 10.98 10.46
N THR A 197 -16.50 10.48 10.73
CA THR A 197 -17.09 9.37 10.00
C THR A 197 -17.78 9.95 8.77
N MET A 198 -17.13 9.94 7.60
CA MET A 198 -17.79 10.33 6.37
C MET A 198 -18.68 9.17 5.89
N LYS A 199 -19.96 9.20 6.27
CA LYS A 199 -21.00 8.42 5.59
C LYS A 199 -21.52 9.27 4.44
N ILE A 200 -21.14 8.92 3.22
CA ILE A 200 -21.73 9.52 2.03
C ILE A 200 -23.12 8.89 1.88
N PHE A 201 -24.17 9.66 2.17
CA PHE A 201 -25.53 9.35 1.72
C PHE A 201 -25.78 10.08 0.39
N ARG A 202 -26.58 9.42 -0.45
CA ARG A 202 -27.01 9.73 -1.82
C ARG A 202 -27.08 11.21 -2.19
#